data_AF-A0A811RLD4-F1
#
_entry.id   AF-A0A811RLD4-F1
#
_cell.length_a   1.000
_cell.length_b   1.000
_cell.length_c   1.000
_cell.angle_alpha   90.00
_cell.angle_beta   90.00
_cell.angle_gamma   90.00
#
_symmetry.space_group_name_H-M   'P 1'
#
loop_
_entity.id
_entity.type
_entity.pdbx_description
1 polymer ?
#
loop_
_entity_poly.entity_id
_entity_poly.type
_entity_poly.pdbx_seq_one_letter_code
_entity_poly.pdbx_strand_id
1 'polypeptide(L)'
;MGCLGGDEMRVVMRPLLHLLVGMALYGVAEEMIVTALVDKVTTALCPLTLTATSSASTPCSEAIYLTGLQSSVGGIFRTIGLTLMGQLADEYGRKPILLLSASTSIIPFALLAWKNSRTTVHVYLVMRTFSYMIGQGTIIFFAVTYTEISVQGFILRVGFFSETLRRISVISFFYELGMMGINDVLLYYLKSVFGFDKDQFSEIQMVVDIGSIFSQILVLPLLSRTIDGKGVLCISILTSIAYAFLNGVAWAWCLIFALRWVSSVFWPNQL
;
A
#
# COMPACT_ATOMS: atom_id res chain seq x y z
N MET A 1 -23.27 29.32 -1.75
CA MET A 1 -23.33 28.51 -2.98
C MET A 1 -23.16 29.43 -4.19
N GLY A 2 -21.96 29.48 -4.77
CA GLY A 2 -21.76 30.13 -6.07
C GLY A 2 -21.90 29.07 -7.17
N CYS A 3 -22.86 29.25 -8.09
CA CYS A 3 -22.96 28.44 -9.30
C CYS A 3 -21.78 28.77 -10.22
N LEU A 4 -20.74 27.93 -10.19
CA LEU A 4 -19.67 27.94 -11.18
C LEU A 4 -20.27 27.56 -12.54
N GLY A 5 -20.13 28.45 -13.52
CA GLY A 5 -20.59 28.23 -14.90
C GLY A 5 -19.92 27.01 -15.54
N GLY A 6 -20.63 26.33 -16.45
CA GLY A 6 -20.19 25.06 -17.03
C GLY A 6 -18.84 25.07 -17.76
N ASP A 7 -18.33 26.23 -18.17
CA ASP A 7 -17.02 26.37 -18.80
C ASP A 7 -15.87 26.45 -17.78
N GLU A 8 -16.06 27.10 -16.63
CA GLU A 8 -15.10 27.08 -15.51
C GLU A 8 -14.95 25.65 -14.95
N MET A 9 -16.06 24.92 -14.84
CA MET A 9 -16.06 23.51 -14.43
C MET A 9 -15.23 22.65 -15.39
N ARG A 10 -15.33 22.88 -16.70
CA ARG A 10 -14.62 22.08 -17.72
C ARG A 10 -13.12 22.37 -17.76
N VAL A 11 -12.71 23.60 -17.45
CA VAL A 11 -11.30 24.01 -17.34
C VAL A 11 -10.63 23.42 -16.09
N VAL A 12 -11.35 23.32 -14.97
CA VAL A 12 -10.84 22.70 -13.72
C VAL A 12 -10.88 21.16 -13.78
N MET A 13 -11.84 20.57 -14.50
CA MET A 13 -11.99 19.10 -14.63
C MET A 13 -10.86 18.44 -15.45
N ARG A 14 -10.33 19.11 -16.48
CA ARG A 14 -9.26 18.53 -17.34
C ARG A 14 -7.95 18.24 -16.58
N PRO A 15 -7.38 19.20 -15.81
CA PRO A 15 -6.22 18.96 -14.97
C PRO A 15 -6.46 17.86 -13.93
N LEU A 16 -7.66 17.85 -13.33
CA LEU A 16 -8.07 16.87 -12.33
C LEU A 16 -8.11 15.45 -12.93
N LEU A 17 -8.68 15.31 -14.13
CA LEU A 17 -8.74 14.05 -14.86
C LEU A 17 -7.34 13.54 -15.19
N HIS A 18 -6.46 14.41 -15.70
CA HIS A 18 -5.06 14.02 -15.98
C HIS A 18 -4.34 13.53 -14.73
N LEU A 19 -4.58 14.17 -13.59
CA LEU A 19 -3.96 13.78 -12.33
C LEU A 19 -4.55 12.47 -11.80
N LEU A 20 -5.88 12.32 -11.80
CA LEU A 20 -6.56 11.08 -11.39
C LEU A 20 -6.09 9.88 -12.22
N VAL A 21 -6.01 10.05 -13.55
CA VAL A 21 -5.51 9.01 -14.46
C VAL A 21 -4.05 8.68 -14.14
N GLY A 22 -3.22 9.69 -13.89
CA GLY A 22 -1.83 9.49 -13.48
C GLY A 22 -1.69 8.69 -12.17
N MET A 23 -2.54 8.98 -11.18
CA MET A 23 -2.56 8.26 -9.90
C MET A 23 -3.04 6.82 -10.05
N ALA A 24 -4.09 6.61 -10.84
CA ALA A 24 -4.59 5.27 -11.11
C ALA A 24 -3.52 4.42 -11.82
N LEU A 25 -2.84 4.99 -12.82
CA LEU A 25 -1.74 4.30 -13.52
C LEU A 25 -0.56 4.01 -12.59
N TYR A 26 -0.20 4.95 -11.72
CA TYR A 26 0.85 4.74 -10.71
C TYR A 26 0.49 3.60 -9.76
N GLY A 27 -0.74 3.59 -9.22
CA GLY A 27 -1.21 2.56 -8.30
C GLY A 27 -1.21 1.18 -8.95
N VAL A 28 -1.73 1.07 -10.18
CA VAL A 28 -1.71 -0.20 -10.95
C VAL A 28 -0.28 -0.66 -11.20
N ALA A 29 0.62 0.25 -11.58
CA ALA A 29 2.01 -0.09 -11.84
C ALA A 29 2.72 -0.63 -10.59
N GLU A 30 2.44 -0.07 -9.42
CA GLU A 30 3.04 -0.55 -8.17
C GLU A 30 2.60 -1.97 -7.82
N GLU A 31 1.28 -2.25 -7.86
CA GLU A 31 0.72 -3.58 -7.58
C GLU A 31 1.27 -4.65 -8.53
N MET A 32 1.39 -4.33 -9.83
CA MET A 32 1.93 -5.25 -10.83
C MET A 32 3.41 -5.60 -10.57
N ILE A 33 4.18 -4.71 -9.97
CA ILE A 33 5.61 -4.93 -9.72
C ILE A 33 5.82 -5.82 -8.50
N VAL A 34 4.91 -5.85 -7.52
CA VAL A 34 5.09 -6.60 -6.26
C VAL A 34 5.37 -8.09 -6.50
N THR A 35 4.64 -8.75 -7.41
CA THR A 35 4.84 -10.18 -7.69
C THR A 35 6.18 -10.46 -8.38
N ALA A 36 6.58 -9.60 -9.32
CA ALA A 36 7.88 -9.68 -10.00
C ALA A 36 9.05 -9.39 -9.05
N LEU A 37 8.83 -8.50 -8.10
CA LEU A 37 9.82 -8.12 -7.10
C LEU A 37 10.13 -9.29 -6.17
N VAL A 38 9.09 -9.97 -5.67
CA VAL A 38 9.23 -11.11 -4.75
C VAL A 38 10.10 -12.19 -5.38
N ASP A 39 9.95 -12.44 -6.68
CA ASP A 39 10.81 -13.35 -7.43
C ASP A 39 12.27 -12.88 -7.47
N LYS A 40 12.53 -11.66 -7.98
CA LYS A 40 13.88 -11.11 -8.13
C LYS A 40 14.65 -11.04 -6.82
N VAL A 41 14.01 -10.56 -5.76
CA VAL A 41 14.62 -10.44 -4.42
C VAL A 41 14.96 -11.81 -3.87
N THR A 42 14.07 -12.79 -4.02
CA THR A 42 14.30 -14.16 -3.56
C THR A 42 15.44 -14.82 -4.33
N THR A 43 15.48 -14.70 -5.66
CA THR A 43 16.57 -15.26 -6.48
C THR A 43 17.93 -14.64 -6.16
N ALA A 44 17.97 -13.33 -5.85
CA ALA A 44 19.19 -12.61 -5.55
C ALA A 44 19.76 -12.92 -4.15
N LEU A 45 18.89 -13.02 -3.14
CA LEU A 45 19.27 -13.29 -1.76
C LEU A 45 19.49 -14.80 -1.52
N CYS A 46 18.77 -15.66 -2.23
CA CYS A 46 18.70 -17.10 -1.97
C CYS A 46 19.08 -17.89 -3.25
N PRO A 47 20.38 -17.97 -3.61
CA PRO A 47 20.80 -18.67 -4.81
C PRO A 47 20.61 -20.20 -4.68
N LEU A 48 19.99 -20.79 -5.70
CA LEU A 48 19.69 -22.23 -5.86
C LEU A 48 20.93 -23.17 -5.91
N THR A 49 22.14 -22.66 -5.75
CA THR A 49 23.38 -23.46 -5.88
C THR A 49 23.87 -24.09 -4.57
N LEU A 50 23.19 -23.86 -3.45
CA LEU A 50 23.47 -24.50 -2.15
C LEU A 50 22.43 -25.56 -1.74
N THR A 51 21.49 -25.92 -2.61
CA THR A 51 20.40 -26.87 -2.32
C THR A 51 20.64 -28.31 -2.79
N ALA A 52 21.82 -28.64 -3.33
CA ALA A 52 22.14 -30.00 -3.77
C ALA A 52 22.63 -30.94 -2.64
N THR A 53 22.84 -30.44 -1.42
CA THR A 53 23.35 -31.26 -0.29
C THR A 53 22.64 -30.97 1.05
N SER A 54 21.33 -30.77 1.04
CA SER A 54 20.53 -30.98 2.26
C SER A 54 19.05 -31.08 1.91
N SER A 55 18.53 -32.29 2.06
CA SER A 55 17.12 -32.66 2.13
C SER A 55 16.40 -31.91 3.25
N ALA A 56 16.05 -30.64 3.02
CA ALA A 56 15.00 -29.85 3.67
C ALA A 56 15.07 -28.43 3.07
N SER A 57 14.03 -28.02 2.35
CA SER A 57 13.87 -26.66 1.84
C SER A 57 13.84 -25.67 3.01
N THR A 58 14.97 -25.08 3.38
CA THR A 58 15.00 -24.04 4.41
C THR A 58 14.39 -22.76 3.82
N PRO A 59 13.30 -22.23 4.40
CA PRO A 59 12.71 -20.99 3.94
C PRO A 59 13.75 -19.87 4.10
N CYS A 60 13.92 -19.05 3.06
CA CYS A 60 14.93 -18.00 3.06
C CYS A 60 14.52 -16.85 3.98
N SER A 61 14.86 -16.99 5.26
CA SER A 61 14.50 -16.06 6.32
C SER A 61 15.14 -14.68 6.15
N GLU A 62 16.29 -14.61 5.46
CA GLU A 62 16.98 -13.35 5.15
C GLU A 62 16.08 -12.39 4.34
N ALA A 63 15.42 -12.89 3.28
CA ALA A 63 14.53 -12.08 2.45
C ALA A 63 13.30 -11.59 3.23
N ILE A 64 12.70 -12.47 4.04
CA ILE A 64 11.53 -12.16 4.87
C ILE A 64 11.86 -11.09 5.91
N TYR A 65 13.03 -11.18 6.56
CA TYR A 65 13.42 -10.23 7.59
C TYR A 65 13.75 -8.84 7.01
N LEU A 66 14.49 -8.81 5.88
CA LEU A 66 14.84 -7.55 5.20
C LEU A 66 13.61 -6.80 4.68
N THR A 67 12.64 -7.51 4.09
CA THR A 67 11.42 -6.89 3.55
C THR A 67 10.47 -6.47 4.68
N GLY A 68 10.35 -7.26 5.74
CA GLY A 68 9.60 -6.88 6.95
C GLY A 68 10.19 -5.63 7.62
N LEU A 69 11.52 -5.54 7.71
CA LEU A 69 12.21 -4.34 8.21
C LEU A 69 11.93 -3.14 7.31
N GLN A 70 12.07 -3.29 6.00
CA GLN A 70 11.81 -2.20 5.04
C GLN A 70 10.37 -1.70 5.10
N SER A 71 9.38 -2.61 5.20
CA SER A 71 7.96 -2.25 5.30
C SER A 71 7.66 -1.50 6.61
N SER A 72 8.20 -1.98 7.72
CA SER A 72 8.06 -1.32 9.04
C SER A 72 8.67 0.08 9.05
N VAL A 73 9.91 0.19 8.56
CA VAL A 73 10.62 1.46 8.44
C VAL A 73 9.87 2.40 7.49
N GLY A 74 9.44 1.90 6.33
CA GLY A 74 8.65 2.62 5.34
C GLY A 74 7.32 3.13 5.89
N GLY A 75 6.61 2.32 6.69
CA GLY A 75 5.34 2.70 7.33
C GLY A 75 5.49 3.85 8.32
N ILE A 76 6.54 3.84 9.16
CA ILE A 76 6.83 4.94 10.09
C ILE A 76 7.17 6.21 9.31
N PHE A 77 8.06 6.10 8.31
CA PHE A 77 8.46 7.24 7.49
C PHE A 77 7.32 7.77 6.63
N ARG A 78 6.35 6.94 6.21
CA ARG A 78 5.16 7.38 5.46
C ARG A 78 4.33 8.36 6.29
N THR A 79 4.14 8.11 7.58
CA THR A 79 3.37 9.01 8.45
C THR A 79 4.05 10.36 8.64
N ILE A 80 5.38 10.37 8.80
CA ILE A 80 6.15 11.61 8.89
C ILE A 80 6.16 12.32 7.52
N GLY A 81 6.40 11.57 6.44
CA GLY A 81 6.46 12.07 5.07
C GLY A 81 5.16 12.71 4.60
N LEU A 82 4.00 12.17 5.01
CA LEU A 82 2.69 12.78 4.76
C LEU A 82 2.62 14.23 5.27
N THR A 83 3.10 14.45 6.50
CA THR A 83 3.05 15.79 7.13
C THR A 83 4.06 16.76 6.51
N LEU A 84 5.27 16.27 6.19
CA LEU A 84 6.34 17.10 5.65
C LEU A 84 6.07 17.49 4.18
N MET A 85 5.64 16.53 3.36
CA MET A 85 5.39 16.78 1.94
C MET A 85 4.18 17.65 1.72
N GLY A 86 3.22 17.64 2.64
CA GLY A 86 2.11 18.58 2.65
C GLY A 86 2.57 20.03 2.73
N GLN A 87 3.46 20.35 3.67
CA GLN A 87 3.99 21.72 3.83
C GLN A 87 4.82 22.17 2.62
N LEU A 88 5.66 21.27 2.10
CA LEU A 88 6.45 21.54 0.89
C LEU A 88 5.55 21.79 -0.34
N ALA A 89 4.41 21.09 -0.43
CA ALA A 89 3.48 21.24 -1.55
C ALA A 89 2.79 22.60 -1.58
N ASP A 90 2.59 23.21 -0.42
CA ASP A 90 2.01 24.55 -0.32
C ASP A 90 3.03 25.62 -0.72
N GLU A 91 4.31 25.43 -0.41
CA GLU A 91 5.37 26.42 -0.66
C GLU A 91 5.97 26.33 -2.07
N TYR A 92 6.32 25.12 -2.53
CA TYR A 92 6.95 24.90 -3.84
C TYR A 92 5.95 24.59 -4.96
N GLY A 93 4.68 24.46 -4.61
CA GLY A 93 3.63 24.05 -5.53
C GLY A 93 3.61 22.54 -5.78
N ARG A 94 2.46 22.11 -6.28
CA ARG A 94 2.02 20.71 -6.34
C ARG A 94 2.66 19.85 -7.44
N LYS A 95 2.93 20.46 -8.59
CA LYS A 95 3.48 19.81 -9.79
C LYS A 95 4.93 19.30 -9.63
N PRO A 96 5.89 20.08 -9.10
CA PRO A 96 7.26 19.60 -8.94
C PRO A 96 7.38 18.46 -7.92
N ILE A 97 6.57 18.49 -6.86
CA ILE A 97 6.56 17.42 -5.84
C ILE A 97 6.05 16.09 -6.40
N LEU A 98 5.01 16.14 -7.24
CA LEU A 98 4.49 14.93 -7.89
C LEU A 98 5.52 14.33 -8.88
N LEU A 99 6.24 15.18 -9.61
CA LEU A 99 7.35 14.73 -10.46
C LEU A 99 8.52 14.15 -9.66
N LEU A 100 8.87 14.78 -8.52
CA LEU A 100 9.91 14.29 -7.64
C LEU A 100 9.56 12.90 -7.08
N SER A 101 8.32 12.72 -6.62
CA SER A 101 7.79 11.44 -6.16
C SER A 101 7.89 10.36 -7.25
N ALA A 102 7.36 10.64 -8.44
CA ALA A 102 7.42 9.70 -9.56
C ALA A 102 8.87 9.34 -9.94
N SER A 103 9.76 10.34 -10.00
CA SER A 103 11.17 10.12 -10.32
C SER A 103 11.88 9.23 -9.29
N THR A 104 11.59 9.45 -8.00
CA THR A 104 12.19 8.69 -6.91
C THR A 104 11.70 7.24 -6.88
N SER A 105 10.47 6.95 -7.34
CA SER A 105 9.97 5.58 -7.46
C SER A 105 10.58 4.81 -8.65
N ILE A 106 10.94 5.48 -9.75
CA ILE A 106 11.52 4.81 -10.94
C ILE A 106 12.94 4.30 -10.67
N ILE A 107 13.75 5.08 -9.94
CA ILE A 107 15.17 4.79 -9.65
C ILE A 107 15.39 3.39 -9.01
N PRO A 108 14.71 3.01 -7.90
CA PRO A 108 14.94 1.70 -7.28
C PRO A 108 14.58 0.55 -8.23
N PHE A 109 13.48 0.65 -8.98
CA PHE A 109 13.08 -0.41 -9.92
C PHE A 109 14.08 -0.56 -11.08
N ALA A 110 14.59 0.55 -11.61
CA ALA A 110 15.64 0.53 -12.65
C ALA A 110 16.93 -0.12 -12.12
N LEU A 111 17.31 0.16 -10.87
CA LEU A 111 18.49 -0.42 -10.24
C LEU A 111 18.37 -1.95 -10.08
N LEU A 112 17.18 -2.42 -9.67
CA LEU A 112 16.89 -3.84 -9.51
C LEU A 112 16.92 -4.59 -10.85
N ALA A 113 16.48 -3.95 -11.93
CA ALA A 113 16.50 -4.53 -13.28
C ALA A 113 17.92 -4.69 -13.85
N TRP A 114 18.88 -3.83 -13.44
CA TRP A 114 20.21 -3.77 -14.03
C TRP A 114 21.09 -4.99 -13.73
N LYS A 115 21.21 -5.38 -12.45
CA LYS A 115 22.11 -6.46 -12.04
C LYS A 115 21.53 -7.27 -10.90
N ASN A 116 21.45 -8.58 -11.10
CA ASN A 116 21.00 -9.53 -10.08
C ASN A 116 22.14 -9.82 -9.08
N SER A 117 22.25 -9.02 -8.01
CA SER A 117 23.26 -9.23 -6.97
C SER A 117 22.73 -8.86 -5.58
N ARG A 118 23.28 -9.48 -4.53
CA ARG A 118 22.91 -9.16 -3.13
C ARG A 118 23.12 -7.68 -2.80
N THR A 119 24.19 -7.09 -3.30
CA THR A 119 24.48 -5.66 -3.12
C THR A 119 23.41 -4.80 -3.80
N THR A 120 22.97 -5.17 -5.01
CA THR A 120 21.88 -4.45 -5.71
C THR A 120 20.59 -4.49 -4.89
N VAL A 121 20.24 -5.62 -4.27
CA VAL A 121 19.03 -5.73 -3.44
C VAL A 121 19.10 -4.85 -2.20
N HIS A 122 20.25 -4.75 -1.54
CA HIS A 122 20.43 -3.86 -0.39
C HIS A 122 20.32 -2.38 -0.78
N VAL A 123 20.95 -1.99 -1.89
CA VAL A 123 20.83 -0.62 -2.41
C VAL A 123 19.39 -0.31 -2.85
N TYR A 124 18.72 -1.27 -3.49
CA TYR A 124 17.30 -1.20 -3.80
C TYR A 124 16.45 -0.99 -2.55
N LEU A 125 16.72 -1.73 -1.47
CA LEU A 125 15.97 -1.64 -0.22
C LEU A 125 16.08 -0.25 0.41
N VAL A 126 17.31 0.30 0.49
CA VAL A 126 17.56 1.65 1.01
C VAL A 126 16.89 2.71 0.12
N MET A 127 17.08 2.64 -1.20
CA MET A 127 16.45 3.59 -2.13
C MET A 127 14.93 3.52 -2.06
N ARG A 128 14.36 2.32 -1.95
CA ARG A 128 12.91 2.14 -1.83
C ARG A 128 12.35 2.72 -0.55
N THR A 129 13.09 2.69 0.57
CA THR A 129 12.68 3.39 1.80
C THR A 129 12.58 4.91 1.57
N PHE A 130 13.55 5.50 0.87
CA PHE A 130 13.47 6.92 0.48
C PHE A 130 12.29 7.19 -0.45
N SER A 131 12.06 6.32 -1.44
CA SER A 131 10.90 6.42 -2.33
C SER A 131 9.59 6.29 -1.56
N TYR A 132 9.49 5.44 -0.53
CA TYR A 132 8.27 5.33 0.27
C TYR A 132 7.98 6.54 1.14
N MET A 133 9.03 7.19 1.66
CA MET A 133 8.90 8.45 2.39
C MET A 133 8.30 9.56 1.51
N ILE A 134 8.67 9.60 0.23
CA ILE A 134 8.25 10.67 -0.72
C ILE A 134 7.01 10.26 -1.54
N GLY A 135 6.82 8.97 -1.82
CA GLY A 135 5.97 8.47 -2.89
C GLY A 135 4.53 8.18 -2.50
N GLN A 136 4.34 7.32 -1.51
CA GLN A 136 3.04 6.76 -1.13
C GLN A 136 2.17 7.74 -0.31
N GLY A 137 2.78 8.53 0.58
CA GLY A 137 2.04 9.54 1.38
C GLY A 137 1.51 10.70 0.52
N THR A 138 2.33 11.16 -0.42
CA THR A 138 2.06 12.33 -1.27
C THR A 138 0.86 12.11 -2.22
N ILE A 139 0.60 10.87 -2.62
CA ILE A 139 -0.45 10.53 -3.59
C ILE A 139 -1.85 10.64 -2.98
N ILE A 140 -2.05 10.05 -1.81
CA ILE A 140 -3.33 10.10 -1.08
C ILE A 140 -3.61 11.53 -0.62
N PHE A 141 -2.58 12.20 -0.10
CA PHE A 141 -2.68 13.60 0.31
C PHE A 141 -3.11 14.52 -0.82
N PHE A 142 -2.56 14.29 -2.02
CA PHE A 142 -2.98 15.02 -3.19
C PHE A 142 -4.41 14.64 -3.63
N ALA A 143 -4.81 13.37 -3.66
CA ALA A 143 -6.20 13.03 -3.98
C ALA A 143 -7.21 13.80 -3.08
N VAL A 144 -6.96 13.84 -1.77
CA VAL A 144 -7.84 14.50 -0.78
C VAL A 144 -7.84 16.03 -0.90
N THR A 145 -6.67 16.67 -1.08
CA THR A 145 -6.58 18.13 -1.25
C THR A 145 -7.14 18.63 -2.59
N TYR A 146 -7.38 17.76 -3.57
CA TYR A 146 -8.04 18.13 -4.83
C TYR A 146 -9.57 18.02 -4.77
N THR A 147 -10.13 17.13 -3.94
CA THR A 147 -11.58 16.94 -3.86
C THR A 147 -12.28 17.99 -3.00
N GLU A 148 -11.59 18.69 -2.10
CA GLU A 148 -12.16 19.83 -1.36
C GLU A 148 -11.17 20.99 -1.14
N ILE A 149 -11.71 22.20 -1.21
CA ILE A 149 -11.11 23.49 -0.89
C ILE A 149 -10.28 23.44 0.41
N SER A 150 -9.00 23.82 0.33
CA SER A 150 -8.09 24.16 1.46
C SER A 150 -8.22 23.31 2.74
N VAL A 151 -7.92 22.01 2.67
CA VAL A 151 -7.94 21.11 3.86
C VAL A 151 -6.61 21.13 4.65
N GLN A 152 -5.60 21.86 4.18
CA GLN A 152 -4.29 21.97 4.85
C GLN A 152 -4.40 22.51 6.28
N GLY A 153 -5.31 23.47 6.50
CA GLY A 153 -5.59 24.02 7.82
C GLY A 153 -6.42 23.09 8.71
N PHE A 154 -7.15 22.13 8.15
CA PHE A 154 -8.08 21.26 8.88
C PHE A 154 -7.36 20.04 9.48
N ILE A 155 -6.42 19.39 8.77
CA ILE A 155 -5.66 18.26 9.36
C ILE A 155 -4.71 18.75 10.47
N LEU A 156 -4.03 19.89 10.27
CA LEU A 156 -3.16 20.49 11.29
C LEU A 156 -3.94 21.09 12.49
N ARG A 157 -5.17 21.59 12.31
CA ARG A 157 -6.00 22.09 13.43
C ARG A 157 -6.88 21.03 14.10
N VAL A 158 -7.32 19.99 13.42
CA VAL A 158 -8.25 18.99 13.99
C VAL A 158 -7.50 17.88 14.73
N GLY A 159 -6.26 17.56 14.33
CA GLY A 159 -5.43 16.53 14.98
C GLY A 159 -5.06 16.83 16.44
N PHE A 160 -5.17 18.09 16.89
CA PHE A 160 -4.81 18.49 18.25
C PHE A 160 -5.99 18.75 19.20
N PHE A 161 -7.24 18.90 18.72
CA PHE A 161 -8.32 19.46 19.55
C PHE A 161 -9.42 18.48 19.99
N SER A 162 -9.51 17.28 19.42
CA SER A 162 -10.53 16.29 19.82
C SER A 162 -9.92 14.95 20.23
N GLU A 163 -10.10 14.58 21.50
CA GLU A 163 -9.65 13.31 22.08
C GLU A 163 -10.13 12.09 21.30
N THR A 164 -11.32 12.17 20.69
CA THR A 164 -11.90 11.07 19.91
C THR A 164 -11.15 10.85 18.60
N LEU A 165 -10.77 11.91 17.89
CA LEU A 165 -10.04 11.79 16.62
C LEU A 165 -8.59 11.37 16.83
N ARG A 166 -7.97 11.83 17.93
CA ARG A 166 -6.64 11.37 18.35
C ARG A 166 -6.62 9.85 18.58
N ARG A 167 -7.63 9.32 19.28
CA ARG A 167 -7.77 7.86 19.49
C ARG A 167 -7.93 7.10 18.18
N ILE A 168 -8.79 7.57 17.29
CA ILE A 168 -9.04 6.91 16.00
C ILE A 168 -7.77 6.92 15.13
N SER A 169 -7.08 8.05 15.04
CA SER A 169 -5.85 8.18 14.25
C SER A 169 -4.74 7.24 14.73
N VAL A 170 -4.55 7.10 16.05
CA VAL A 170 -3.55 6.18 16.60
C VAL A 170 -3.91 4.72 16.26
N ILE A 171 -5.18 4.34 16.38
CA ILE A 171 -5.64 2.98 16.06
C ILE A 171 -5.43 2.68 14.57
N SER A 172 -5.84 3.61 13.69
CA SER A 172 -5.67 3.46 12.24
C SER A 172 -4.19 3.41 11.84
N PHE A 173 -3.32 4.19 12.49
CA PHE A 173 -1.87 4.14 12.24
C PHE A 173 -1.28 2.76 12.52
N PHE A 174 -1.56 2.18 13.69
CA PHE A 174 -1.06 0.84 14.03
C PHE A 174 -1.66 -0.24 13.14
N TYR A 175 -2.93 -0.10 12.76
CA TYR A 175 -3.59 -1.01 11.83
C TYR A 175 -2.91 -1.00 10.45
N GLU A 176 -2.73 0.17 9.86
CA GLU A 176 -2.10 0.36 8.55
C GLU A 176 -0.66 -0.14 8.55
N LEU A 177 0.09 0.15 9.61
CA LEU A 177 1.45 -0.35 9.79
C LEU A 177 1.49 -1.89 9.83
N GLY A 178 0.55 -2.51 10.56
CA GLY A 178 0.44 -3.96 10.64
C GLY A 178 0.05 -4.60 9.30
N MET A 179 -0.93 -4.03 8.60
CA MET A 179 -1.40 -4.54 7.31
C MET A 179 -0.34 -4.41 6.21
N MET A 180 0.41 -3.29 6.16
CA MET A 180 1.54 -3.14 5.24
C MET A 180 2.60 -4.23 5.45
N GLY A 181 2.99 -4.47 6.71
CA GLY A 181 3.97 -5.51 7.05
C GLY A 181 3.49 -6.92 6.68
N ILE A 182 2.23 -7.25 6.97
CA ILE A 182 1.65 -8.55 6.61
C ILE A 182 1.62 -8.72 5.09
N ASN A 183 1.17 -7.72 4.34
CA ASN A 183 1.01 -7.82 2.89
C ASN A 183 2.35 -7.98 2.15
N ASP A 184 3.39 -7.25 2.58
CA ASP A 184 4.71 -7.37 2.00
C ASP A 184 5.35 -8.74 2.32
N VAL A 185 5.30 -9.17 3.59
CA VAL A 185 5.96 -10.41 4.03
C VAL A 185 5.23 -11.66 3.55
N LEU A 186 3.89 -11.63 3.43
CA LEU A 186 3.08 -12.78 3.08
C LEU A 186 3.45 -13.38 1.71
N LEU A 187 3.74 -12.54 0.72
CA LEU A 187 4.10 -13.03 -0.62
C LEU A 187 5.47 -13.73 -0.62
N TYR A 188 6.45 -13.22 0.13
CA TYR A 188 7.73 -13.91 0.34
C TYR A 188 7.57 -15.22 1.11
N TYR A 189 6.70 -15.23 2.12
CA TYR A 189 6.35 -16.43 2.87
C TYR A 189 5.76 -17.51 1.96
N LEU A 190 4.73 -17.16 1.18
CA LEU A 190 4.08 -18.05 0.23
C LEU A 190 5.06 -18.61 -0.81
N LYS A 191 6.00 -17.78 -1.29
CA LYS A 191 7.04 -18.23 -2.23
C LYS A 191 8.01 -19.21 -1.57
N SER A 192 8.40 -18.94 -0.33
CA SER A 192 9.36 -19.77 0.40
C SER A 192 8.80 -21.12 0.87
N VAL A 193 7.52 -21.17 1.24
CA VAL A 193 6.89 -22.36 1.84
C VAL A 193 6.12 -23.18 0.81
N PHE A 194 5.36 -22.54 -0.07
CA PHE A 194 4.53 -23.22 -1.07
C PHE A 194 5.18 -23.29 -2.46
N GLY A 195 6.32 -22.61 -2.67
CA GLY A 195 7.08 -22.68 -3.92
C GLY A 195 6.35 -22.04 -5.11
N PHE A 196 5.42 -21.12 -4.86
CA PHE A 196 4.66 -20.46 -5.91
C PHE A 196 5.54 -19.74 -6.94
N ASP A 197 5.18 -19.93 -8.20
CA ASP A 197 5.76 -19.19 -9.31
C ASP A 197 5.16 -17.78 -9.44
N LYS A 198 5.89 -16.89 -10.12
CA LYS A 198 5.46 -15.52 -10.40
C LYS A 198 4.09 -15.47 -11.09
N ASP A 199 3.83 -16.39 -12.02
CA ASP A 199 2.58 -16.39 -12.80
C ASP A 199 1.38 -16.68 -11.89
N GLN A 200 1.53 -17.64 -10.97
CA GLN A 200 0.48 -18.00 -10.00
C GLN A 200 0.21 -16.87 -8.99
N PHE A 201 1.25 -16.13 -8.58
CA PHE A 201 1.03 -14.93 -7.76
C PHE A 201 0.24 -13.86 -8.50
N SER A 202 0.56 -13.62 -9.78
CA SER A 202 -0.15 -12.62 -10.58
C SER A 202 -1.62 -12.97 -10.79
N GLU A 203 -1.92 -14.24 -11.04
CA GLU A 203 -3.29 -14.74 -11.21
C GLU A 203 -4.10 -14.57 -9.91
N ILE A 204 -3.56 -14.99 -8.76
CA ILE A 204 -4.25 -14.89 -7.48
C ILE A 204 -4.45 -13.42 -7.07
N GLN A 205 -3.42 -12.59 -7.19
CA GLN A 205 -3.51 -11.18 -6.81
C GLN A 205 -4.56 -10.45 -7.66
N MET A 206 -4.57 -10.69 -8.98
CA MET A 206 -5.59 -10.10 -9.87
C MET A 206 -7.02 -10.51 -9.48
N VAL A 207 -7.25 -11.79 -9.13
CA VAL A 207 -8.58 -12.26 -8.69
C VAL A 207 -9.02 -11.56 -7.39
N VAL A 208 -8.11 -11.41 -6.43
CA VAL A 208 -8.37 -10.70 -5.18
C VAL A 208 -8.68 -9.22 -5.45
N ASP A 209 -7.89 -8.56 -6.28
CA ASP A 209 -8.05 -7.12 -6.57
C ASP A 209 -9.35 -6.84 -7.35
N ILE A 210 -9.64 -7.62 -8.40
CA ILE A 210 -10.89 -7.50 -9.18
C ILE A 210 -12.10 -7.76 -8.28
N GLY A 211 -12.05 -8.82 -7.47
CA GLY A 211 -13.13 -9.12 -6.56
C GLY A 211 -13.29 -8.04 -5.49
N SER A 212 -12.20 -7.42 -5.03
CA SER A 212 -12.25 -6.33 -4.06
C SER A 212 -12.93 -5.10 -4.64
N ILE A 213 -12.63 -4.75 -5.90
CA ILE A 213 -13.31 -3.65 -6.62
C ILE A 213 -14.81 -3.94 -6.74
N PHE A 214 -15.17 -5.16 -7.16
CA PHE A 214 -16.57 -5.56 -7.32
C PHE A 214 -17.33 -5.50 -5.99
N SER A 215 -16.74 -6.05 -4.94
CA SER A 215 -17.29 -6.02 -3.59
C SER A 215 -17.34 -4.61 -3.02
N GLN A 216 -16.37 -3.73 -3.29
CA GLN A 216 -16.43 -2.33 -2.84
C GLN A 216 -17.56 -1.55 -3.53
N ILE A 217 -17.83 -1.81 -4.82
CA ILE A 217 -18.94 -1.17 -5.55
C ILE A 217 -20.31 -1.67 -5.04
N LEU A 218 -20.42 -2.95 -4.68
CA LEU A 218 -21.70 -3.56 -4.30
C LEU A 218 -21.97 -3.52 -2.80
N VAL A 219 -20.98 -3.89 -1.97
CA VAL A 219 -21.12 -4.07 -0.52
C VAL A 219 -21.14 -2.73 0.20
N LEU A 220 -20.33 -1.76 -0.20
CA LEU A 220 -20.27 -0.44 0.45
C LEU A 220 -21.63 0.29 0.48
N PRO A 221 -22.37 0.42 -0.65
CA PRO A 221 -23.70 1.05 -0.63
C PRO A 221 -24.77 0.20 0.08
N LEU A 222 -24.58 -1.12 0.16
CA LEU A 222 -25.49 -2.01 0.88
C LEU A 222 -25.28 -1.90 2.40
N LEU A 223 -24.02 -1.83 2.84
CA LEU A 223 -23.64 -1.72 4.24
C LEU A 223 -24.08 -0.38 4.84
N SER A 224 -23.92 0.72 4.07
CA SER A 224 -24.39 2.06 4.49
C SER A 224 -25.91 2.14 4.70
N ARG A 225 -26.67 1.22 4.10
CA ARG A 225 -28.12 1.15 4.26
C ARG A 225 -28.57 0.30 5.45
N THR A 226 -27.71 -0.61 5.93
CA THR A 226 -28.13 -1.72 6.79
C THR A 226 -27.50 -1.70 8.19
N ILE A 227 -26.31 -1.10 8.36
CA ILE A 227 -25.54 -1.16 9.62
C ILE A 227 -25.11 0.24 10.06
N ASP A 228 -25.32 0.58 11.34
CA ASP A 228 -24.81 1.81 11.99
C ASP A 228 -23.27 1.87 11.92
N GLY A 229 -22.68 3.06 11.77
CA GLY A 229 -21.23 3.21 11.53
C GLY A 229 -20.33 2.50 12.55
N LYS A 230 -20.80 2.31 13.80
CA LYS A 230 -20.07 1.58 14.85
C LYS A 230 -19.99 0.07 14.59
N GLY A 231 -21.00 -0.51 13.95
CA GLY A 231 -21.06 -1.95 13.64
C GLY A 231 -20.06 -2.34 12.54
N VAL A 232 -19.91 -1.48 11.52
CA VAL A 232 -18.96 -1.69 10.42
C VAL A 232 -17.52 -1.73 10.92
N LEU A 233 -17.16 -0.79 11.80
CA LEU A 233 -15.81 -0.74 12.38
C LEU A 233 -15.50 -1.99 13.20
N CYS A 234 -16.47 -2.47 14.00
CA CYS A 234 -16.31 -3.67 14.82
C CYS A 234 -16.07 -4.92 13.95
N ILE A 235 -16.85 -5.08 12.88
CA ILE A 235 -16.72 -6.22 11.94
C ILE A 235 -15.35 -6.18 11.25
N SER A 236 -14.91 -5.01 10.77
CA SER A 236 -13.61 -4.84 10.11
C SER A 236 -12.43 -5.24 11.01
N ILE A 237 -12.43 -4.77 12.27
CA ILE A 237 -11.39 -5.11 13.24
C ILE A 237 -11.40 -6.61 13.57
N LEU A 238 -12.59 -7.22 13.76
CA LEU A 238 -12.71 -8.66 14.02
C LEU A 238 -12.19 -9.50 12.85
N THR A 239 -12.56 -9.14 11.61
CA THR A 239 -12.05 -9.79 10.39
C THR A 239 -10.52 -9.66 10.31
N SER A 240 -9.96 -8.51 10.64
CA SER A 240 -8.51 -8.30 10.60
C SER A 240 -7.75 -9.10 11.66
N ILE A 241 -8.28 -9.20 12.89
CA ILE A 241 -7.67 -10.03 13.94
C ILE A 241 -7.71 -11.50 13.51
N ALA A 242 -8.82 -11.95 12.93
CA ALA A 242 -8.92 -13.30 12.38
C ALA A 242 -7.91 -13.53 11.25
N TYR A 243 -7.74 -12.57 10.34
CA TYR A 243 -6.74 -12.63 9.27
C TYR A 243 -5.31 -12.74 9.83
N ALA A 244 -4.94 -11.89 10.79
CA ALA A 244 -3.62 -11.93 11.43
C ALA A 244 -3.36 -13.27 12.14
N PHE A 245 -4.36 -13.79 12.87
CA PHE A 245 -4.23 -15.06 13.56
C PHE A 245 -4.07 -16.23 12.58
N LEU A 246 -4.85 -16.25 11.51
CA LEU A 246 -4.81 -17.32 10.52
C LEU A 246 -3.55 -17.28 9.64
N ASN A 247 -2.98 -16.10 9.40
CA ASN A 247 -1.61 -15.97 8.87
C ASN A 247 -0.58 -16.63 9.79
N GLY A 248 -0.72 -16.48 11.12
CA GLY A 248 0.19 -17.10 12.10
C GLY A 248 0.09 -18.62 12.16
N VAL A 249 -1.09 -19.20 11.92
CA VAL A 249 -1.30 -20.66 11.87
C VAL A 249 -0.86 -21.24 10.52
N ALA A 250 -0.82 -20.41 9.47
CA ALA A 250 -0.33 -20.71 8.12
C ALA A 250 -0.83 -22.04 7.51
N TRP A 251 -2.04 -22.46 7.89
CA TRP A 251 -2.57 -23.80 7.61
C TRP A 251 -2.99 -24.00 6.14
N ALA A 252 -3.55 -22.97 5.50
CA ALA A 252 -4.04 -23.05 4.14
C ALA A 252 -3.98 -21.71 3.40
N TRP A 253 -3.36 -21.72 2.22
CA TRP A 253 -3.21 -20.58 1.31
C TRP A 253 -4.54 -19.92 0.89
N CYS A 254 -5.56 -20.70 0.50
CA CYS A 254 -6.89 -20.22 0.13
C CYS A 254 -7.58 -19.46 1.26
N LEU A 255 -7.38 -19.88 2.51
CA LEU A 255 -8.00 -19.24 3.67
C LEU A 255 -7.40 -17.85 3.90
N ILE A 256 -6.08 -17.73 3.72
CA ILE A 256 -5.34 -16.47 3.82
C ILE A 256 -5.84 -15.50 2.74
N PHE A 257 -5.96 -15.93 1.49
CA PHE A 257 -6.43 -15.06 0.40
C PHE A 257 -7.92 -14.69 0.53
N ALA A 258 -8.78 -15.62 0.96
CA ALA A 258 -10.18 -15.33 1.23
C ALA A 258 -10.34 -14.27 2.33
N LEU A 259 -9.56 -14.36 3.40
CA LEU A 259 -9.61 -13.36 4.49
C LEU A 259 -9.01 -12.03 4.10
N ARG A 260 -7.94 -12.02 3.30
CA ARG A 260 -7.41 -10.79 2.69
C ARG A 260 -8.50 -10.11 1.86
N TRP A 261 -9.21 -10.87 1.05
CA TRP A 261 -10.34 -10.37 0.27
C TRP A 261 -11.46 -9.80 1.13
N VAL A 262 -11.86 -10.49 2.19
CA VAL A 262 -12.88 -9.98 3.11
C VAL A 262 -12.38 -8.71 3.81
N SER A 263 -11.11 -8.66 4.23
CA SER A 263 -10.53 -7.46 4.87
C SER A 263 -10.49 -6.25 3.94
N SER A 264 -10.20 -6.42 2.65
CA SER A 264 -10.15 -5.32 1.67
C SER A 264 -11.54 -4.77 1.29
N VAL A 265 -12.60 -5.53 1.57
CA VAL A 265 -14.00 -5.10 1.40
C VAL A 265 -14.47 -4.28 2.59
N PHE A 266 -14.04 -4.65 3.80
CA PHE A 266 -14.44 -3.98 5.05
C PHE A 266 -13.51 -2.84 5.49
N TRP A 267 -12.34 -2.69 4.86
CA TRP A 267 -11.49 -1.52 5.04
C TRP A 267 -11.78 -0.52 3.92
N PRO A 268 -12.73 0.42 4.13
CA PRO A 268 -12.92 1.47 3.15
C PRO A 268 -11.67 2.36 3.16
N ASN A 269 -11.17 2.69 1.97
CA ASN A 269 -10.25 3.81 1.71
C ASN A 269 -10.92 5.17 2.07
N GLN A 270 -11.50 5.29 3.26
CA GLN A 270 -12.30 6.41 3.77
C GLN A 270 -11.64 7.04 5.02
N LEU A 271 -10.31 7.12 5.02
CA LEU A 271 -9.55 8.03 5.88
C LEU A 271 -8.60 8.87 5.02
#